data_AF-A0A9E3H419-F1
#
_entry.id   AF-A0A9E3H419-F1
#
_cell.length_a   1.000
_cell.length_b   1.000
_cell.length_c   1.000
_cell.angle_alpha   90.00
_cell.angle_beta   90.00
_cell.angle_gamma   90.00
#
_symmetry.space_group_name_H-M   'P 1'
#
loop_
_entity.id
_entity.type
_entity.pdbx_description
1 polymer ?
#
loop_
_entity_poly.entity_id
_entity_poly.type
_entity_poly.pdbx_seq_one_letter_code
_entity_poly.pdbx_strand_id
1 'polypeptide(L)'
;MTQAEARAKWLRYITARQIVKHSTPCSCDKCGWDVSQISVERIIKRQIVDIPAPQIIITEHQAGVKQCPQCRSTIQGSFPESVKPPVQYGARIIKGVAIYLHNQHFIPEDRLSQVLEDLFGCRITPGTIANTTKTFAQIMEPVVTEIASVVKIAPVKHLDETGFVTRTAERSVTDLLSILPVLNITKFLRIIEKLD
;
A
#
# COMPACT_ATOMS: atom_id res chain seq x y z
N MET A 1 2.53 14.96 25.41
CA MET A 1 2.59 15.84 24.21
C MET A 1 1.45 16.84 24.30
N THR A 2 1.76 18.12 24.41
CA THR A 2 0.75 19.18 24.42
C THR A 2 0.17 19.37 23.02
N GLN A 3 -1.06 19.89 22.89
CA GLN A 3 -1.66 20.21 21.58
C GLN A 3 -0.79 21.16 20.73
N ALA A 4 0.04 22.00 21.37
CA ALA A 4 0.99 22.89 20.71
C ALA A 4 2.18 22.14 20.09
N GLU A 5 2.74 21.15 20.80
CA GLU A 5 3.83 20.29 20.30
C GLU A 5 3.37 19.39 19.16
N ALA A 6 2.13 18.88 19.22
CA ALA A 6 1.53 18.13 18.14
C ALA A 6 1.37 19.01 16.88
N ARG A 7 0.85 20.25 17.02
CA ARG A 7 0.74 21.21 15.91
C ARG A 7 2.08 21.54 15.25
N ALA A 8 3.13 21.77 16.03
CA ALA A 8 4.46 22.10 15.52
C ALA A 8 5.09 20.96 14.69
N LYS A 9 4.73 19.70 14.97
CA LYS A 9 5.22 18.52 14.24
C LYS A 9 4.60 18.37 12.85
N TRP A 10 3.34 18.80 12.66
CA TRP A 10 2.59 18.64 11.40
C TRP A 10 2.67 19.85 10.45
N LEU A 11 3.25 20.98 10.87
CA LEU A 11 3.29 22.23 10.10
C LEU A 11 4.62 22.50 9.36
N ARG A 12 5.48 21.48 9.22
CA ARG A 12 6.75 21.64 8.49
C ARG A 12 6.53 21.51 6.99
N TYR A 13 7.08 22.47 6.23
CA TYR A 13 7.18 22.35 4.78
C TYR A 13 7.93 21.08 4.41
N ILE A 14 7.35 20.30 3.50
CA ILE A 14 7.96 19.10 2.93
C ILE A 14 8.73 19.52 1.67
N THR A 15 9.77 18.78 1.28
CA THR A 15 10.45 19.02 0.01
C THR A 15 9.44 18.95 -1.15
N ALA A 16 9.22 20.08 -1.82
CA ALA A 16 8.26 20.17 -2.92
C ALA A 16 8.82 19.44 -4.16
N ARG A 17 8.03 18.52 -4.73
CA ARG A 17 8.37 17.83 -5.99
C ARG A 17 8.13 18.72 -7.21
N GLN A 18 7.19 19.66 -7.10
CA GLN A 18 6.83 20.63 -8.13
C GLN A 18 6.68 22.01 -7.49
N ILE A 19 7.19 23.04 -8.15
CA ILE A 19 7.05 24.43 -7.73
C ILE A 19 6.28 25.18 -8.83
N VAL A 20 5.07 25.63 -8.49
CA VAL A 20 4.31 26.55 -9.33
C VAL A 20 4.64 27.97 -8.88
N LYS A 21 5.22 28.77 -9.78
CA LYS A 21 5.50 30.19 -9.53
C LYS A 21 4.30 31.01 -9.99
N HIS A 22 3.84 31.91 -9.13
CA HIS A 22 2.82 32.89 -9.48
C HIS A 22 3.50 34.23 -9.77
N SER A 23 3.05 34.91 -10.82
CA SER A 23 3.55 36.23 -11.19
C SER A 23 3.16 37.28 -10.16
N THR A 24 4.11 38.14 -9.80
CA THR A 24 3.82 39.36 -9.05
C THR A 24 3.07 40.36 -9.95
N PRO A 25 2.03 41.05 -9.47
CA PRO A 25 1.40 42.13 -10.22
C PRO A 25 2.41 43.22 -10.61
N CYS A 26 2.24 43.80 -11.80
CA CYS A 26 3.09 44.90 -12.28
C CYS A 26 2.68 46.26 -11.72
N SER A 27 1.55 46.38 -11.03
CA SER A 27 1.08 47.63 -10.46
C SER A 27 0.60 47.44 -9.03
N CYS A 28 0.78 48.45 -8.19
CA CYS A 28 0.21 48.48 -6.85
C CYS A 28 -1.32 48.54 -6.92
N ASP A 29 -1.99 47.64 -6.19
CA ASP A 29 -3.45 47.57 -6.07
C ASP A 29 -4.09 48.79 -5.40
N LYS A 30 -3.33 49.54 -4.60
CA LYS A 30 -3.83 50.73 -3.87
C LYS A 30 -3.61 52.06 -4.58
N CYS A 31 -2.44 52.26 -5.17
CA CYS A 31 -2.07 53.56 -5.78
C CYS A 31 -1.81 53.51 -7.29
N GLY A 32 -1.82 52.32 -7.91
CA GLY A 32 -1.60 52.15 -9.34
C GLY A 32 -0.15 52.30 -9.82
N TRP A 33 0.80 52.57 -8.92
CA TRP A 33 2.21 52.73 -9.26
C TRP A 33 2.80 51.47 -9.93
N ASP A 34 3.59 51.65 -10.99
CA ASP A 34 4.26 50.56 -11.71
C ASP A 34 5.44 50.00 -10.88
N VAL A 35 5.35 48.71 -10.55
CA VAL A 35 6.34 47.95 -9.78
C VAL A 35 7.03 46.87 -10.62
N SER A 36 6.85 46.88 -11.95
CA SER A 36 7.45 45.88 -12.86
C SER A 36 8.97 45.81 -12.81
N GLN A 37 9.64 46.93 -12.47
CA GLN A 37 11.10 47.02 -12.35
C GLN A 37 11.61 46.79 -10.92
N ILE A 38 10.73 46.57 -9.94
CA ILE A 38 11.11 46.35 -8.53
C ILE A 38 11.38 44.86 -8.31
N SER A 39 12.53 44.53 -7.73
CA SER A 39 12.89 43.15 -7.39
C SER A 39 12.02 42.57 -6.27
N VAL A 40 11.71 41.27 -6.35
CA VAL A 40 10.99 40.54 -5.29
C VAL A 40 11.83 40.50 -4.01
N GLU A 41 11.32 41.08 -2.93
CA GLU A 41 11.98 41.12 -1.61
C GLU A 41 11.98 39.75 -0.91
N ARG A 42 10.85 39.03 -0.94
CA ARG A 42 10.68 37.73 -0.28
C ARG A 42 9.65 36.86 -0.99
N ILE A 43 9.81 35.55 -0.85
CA ILE A 43 8.86 34.55 -1.37
C ILE A 43 8.04 33.97 -0.22
N ILE A 44 6.73 34.17 -0.27
CA ILE A 44 5.79 33.51 0.63
C ILE A 44 5.40 32.16 0.02
N LYS A 45 5.55 31.08 0.79
CA LYS A 45 5.26 29.71 0.34
C LYS A 45 3.93 29.24 0.91
N ARG A 46 3.22 28.42 0.13
CA ARG A 46 2.06 27.61 0.56
C ARG A 46 2.20 26.26 -0.14
N GLN A 47 1.88 25.18 0.56
CA GLN A 47 1.95 23.83 0.00
C GLN A 47 0.58 23.19 0.04
N ILE A 48 0.20 22.61 -1.09
CA ILE A 48 -0.91 21.66 -1.18
C ILE A 48 -0.24 20.28 -1.18
N VAL A 49 -0.57 19.46 -0.19
CA VAL A 49 -0.13 18.06 -0.13
C VAL A 49 -1.34 17.24 -0.51
N ASP A 50 -1.25 16.55 -1.64
CA ASP A 50 -2.35 15.76 -2.19
C ASP A 50 -1.86 14.40 -2.67
N ILE A 51 -2.77 13.46 -2.82
CA ILE A 51 -2.53 12.11 -3.32
C ILE A 51 -2.87 12.13 -4.82
N PRO A 52 -1.98 11.66 -5.72
CA PRO A 52 -2.33 11.54 -7.12
C PRO A 52 -3.53 10.61 -7.29
N ALA A 53 -4.32 10.82 -8.35
CA ALA A 53 -5.43 9.93 -8.65
C ALA A 53 -4.93 8.46 -8.67
N PRO A 54 -5.57 7.56 -7.91
CA PRO A 54 -5.16 6.16 -7.86
C PRO A 54 -5.30 5.52 -9.25
N GLN A 55 -4.21 4.97 -9.76
CA GLN A 55 -4.16 4.34 -11.07
C GLN A 55 -3.84 2.84 -10.93
N ILE A 56 -4.69 2.00 -11.52
CA ILE A 56 -4.39 0.60 -11.73
C ILE A 56 -3.79 0.41 -13.11
N ILE A 57 -2.73 -0.38 -13.16
CA ILE A 57 -2.10 -0.83 -14.40
C ILE A 57 -2.51 -2.28 -14.62
N ILE A 58 -3.20 -2.54 -15.73
CA ILE A 58 -3.57 -3.89 -16.16
C ILE A 58 -2.71 -4.22 -17.39
N THR A 59 -1.89 -5.27 -17.26
CA THR A 59 -1.11 -5.81 -18.37
C THR A 59 -1.74 -7.11 -18.82
N GLU A 60 -2.34 -7.11 -20.00
CA GLU A 60 -2.88 -8.32 -20.61
C GLU A 60 -1.79 -9.07 -21.38
N HIS A 61 -1.59 -10.34 -21.05
CA HIS A 61 -0.71 -11.23 -21.80
C HIS A 61 -1.56 -12.04 -22.78
N GLN A 62 -1.29 -11.89 -24.08
CA GLN A 62 -2.01 -12.61 -25.14
C GLN A 62 -1.13 -13.67 -25.79
N ALA A 63 -1.68 -14.87 -25.98
CA ALA A 63 -1.05 -15.92 -26.76
C ALA A 63 -1.96 -16.30 -27.94
N GLY A 64 -1.39 -16.27 -29.15
CA GLY A 64 -2.10 -16.73 -30.34
C GLY A 64 -2.32 -18.24 -30.32
N VAL A 65 -3.49 -18.65 -30.81
CA VAL A 65 -3.84 -20.07 -31.00
C VAL A 65 -4.12 -20.31 -32.48
N LYS A 66 -3.52 -21.35 -33.05
CA LYS A 66 -3.72 -21.78 -34.43
C LYS A 66 -4.08 -23.25 -34.46
N GLN A 67 -4.80 -23.68 -35.50
CA GLN A 67 -4.97 -25.10 -35.80
C GLN A 67 -4.12 -25.48 -37.01
N CYS A 68 -3.42 -26.61 -36.91
CA CYS A 68 -2.71 -27.19 -38.04
C CYS A 68 -3.72 -27.73 -39.06
N PRO A 69 -3.71 -27.28 -40.33
CA PRO A 69 -4.68 -27.73 -41.32
C PRO A 69 -4.50 -29.21 -41.70
N GLN A 70 -3.32 -29.79 -41.47
CA GLN A 70 -2.99 -31.16 -41.87
C GLN A 70 -3.37 -32.19 -40.80
N CYS A 71 -3.00 -31.96 -39.54
CA CYS A 71 -3.25 -32.91 -38.45
C CYS A 71 -4.29 -32.45 -37.43
N ARG A 72 -4.87 -31.25 -37.61
CA ARG A 72 -5.87 -30.62 -36.72
C ARG A 72 -5.38 -30.39 -35.29
N SER A 73 -4.07 -30.46 -35.03
CA SER A 73 -3.51 -30.13 -33.72
C SER A 73 -3.62 -28.63 -33.42
N THR A 74 -3.84 -28.31 -32.14
CA THR A 74 -3.83 -26.94 -31.64
C THR A 74 -2.40 -26.53 -31.29
N ILE A 75 -1.95 -25.42 -31.87
CA ILE A 75 -0.65 -24.79 -31.60
C ILE A 75 -0.93 -23.50 -30.85
N GLN A 76 -0.41 -23.36 -29.64
CA GLN A 76 -0.61 -22.20 -28.78
C GLN A 76 0.73 -21.57 -28.42
N GLY A 77 0.81 -20.23 -28.43
CA GLY A 77 1.95 -19.49 -27.91
C GLY A 77 2.12 -19.72 -26.39
N SER A 78 3.35 -19.82 -25.91
CA SER A 78 3.63 -19.99 -24.48
C SER A 78 3.55 -18.66 -23.72
N PHE A 79 3.07 -18.72 -22.48
CA PHE A 79 3.18 -17.62 -21.53
C PHE A 79 4.50 -17.71 -20.74
N PRO A 80 5.05 -16.58 -20.26
CA PRO A 80 6.15 -16.60 -19.29
C PRO A 80 5.76 -17.37 -18.01
N GLU A 81 6.74 -17.97 -17.32
CA GLU A 81 6.49 -18.74 -16.08
C GLU A 81 5.81 -17.93 -14.97
N SER A 82 5.97 -16.61 -14.99
CA SER A 82 5.35 -15.68 -14.03
C SER A 82 3.87 -15.40 -14.28
N VAL A 83 3.31 -15.83 -15.42
CA VAL A 83 1.92 -15.60 -15.83
C VAL A 83 1.19 -16.95 -15.89
N LYS A 84 0.65 -17.39 -14.75
CA LYS A 84 0.03 -18.71 -14.60
C LYS A 84 -1.51 -18.66 -14.63
N PRO A 85 -2.19 -17.92 -13.75
CA PRO A 85 -3.64 -17.86 -13.77
C PRO A 85 -4.16 -16.87 -14.83
N PRO A 86 -5.42 -17.03 -15.30
CA PRO A 86 -6.04 -16.05 -16.20
C PRO A 86 -6.08 -14.63 -15.66
N VAL A 87 -6.20 -14.47 -14.34
CA VAL A 87 -6.11 -13.18 -13.64
C VAL A 87 -5.14 -13.31 -12.47
N GLN A 88 -4.11 -12.47 -12.46
CA GLN A 88 -3.13 -12.38 -11.38
C GLN A 88 -3.09 -10.95 -10.84
N TYR A 89 -3.15 -10.81 -9.52
CA TYR A 89 -2.98 -9.52 -8.86
C TYR A 89 -1.49 -9.30 -8.57
N GLY A 90 -0.97 -8.15 -8.99
CA GLY A 90 0.42 -7.79 -8.72
C GLY A 90 0.70 -7.62 -7.22
N ALA A 91 1.97 -7.82 -6.81
CA ALA A 91 2.39 -7.76 -5.40
C ALA A 91 1.98 -6.46 -4.70
N ARG A 92 1.99 -5.31 -5.38
CA ARG A 92 1.64 -4.02 -4.79
C ARG A 92 0.18 -3.94 -4.32
N ILE A 93 -0.78 -4.40 -5.13
CA ILE A 93 -2.20 -4.31 -4.77
C ILE A 93 -2.57 -5.39 -3.75
N ILE A 94 -2.17 -6.65 -4.00
CA ILE A 94 -2.58 -7.76 -3.14
C ILE A 94 -1.73 -7.82 -1.87
N LYS A 95 -0.43 -8.03 -1.99
CA LYS A 95 0.46 -8.17 -0.84
C LYS A 95 0.64 -6.82 -0.14
N GLY A 96 0.75 -5.72 -0.89
CA GLY A 96 1.04 -4.40 -0.33
C GLY A 96 -0.13 -3.68 0.32
N VAL A 97 -1.25 -3.54 -0.39
CA VAL A 97 -2.41 -2.78 0.11
C VAL A 97 -3.39 -3.70 0.82
N ALA A 98 -3.85 -4.78 0.17
CA ALA A 98 -4.92 -5.62 0.71
C ALA A 98 -4.50 -6.31 2.01
N ILE A 99 -3.38 -7.04 2.03
CA ILE A 99 -2.92 -7.75 3.24
C ILE A 99 -2.59 -6.78 4.37
N TYR A 100 -2.01 -5.63 4.06
CA TYR A 100 -1.73 -4.59 5.05
C TYR A 100 -3.02 -4.06 5.67
N LEU A 101 -3.98 -3.62 4.86
CA LEU A 101 -5.26 -3.11 5.35
C LEU A 101 -6.06 -4.16 6.12
N HIS A 102 -6.02 -5.40 5.66
CA HIS A 102 -6.70 -6.50 6.34
C HIS A 102 -6.08 -6.81 7.71
N ASN A 103 -4.76 -6.97 7.80
CA ASN A 103 -4.11 -7.43 9.04
C ASN A 103 -3.71 -6.31 10.00
N GLN A 104 -3.33 -5.13 9.48
CA GLN A 104 -2.92 -4.01 10.32
C GLN A 104 -4.09 -3.13 10.76
N HIS A 105 -5.09 -2.98 9.89
CA HIS A 105 -6.26 -2.12 10.13
C HIS A 105 -7.54 -2.91 10.36
N PHE A 106 -7.46 -4.25 10.38
CA PHE A 106 -8.57 -5.16 10.69
C PHE A 106 -9.81 -4.93 9.82
N ILE A 107 -9.60 -4.56 8.54
CA ILE A 107 -10.70 -4.38 7.60
C ILE A 107 -11.20 -5.75 7.13
N PRO A 108 -12.47 -6.13 7.37
CA PRO A 108 -13.03 -7.40 6.92
C PRO A 108 -12.95 -7.55 5.39
N GLU A 109 -12.85 -8.77 4.89
CA GLU A 109 -12.58 -9.06 3.48
C GLU A 109 -13.62 -8.46 2.53
N ASP A 110 -14.91 -8.52 2.90
CA ASP A 110 -16.00 -7.91 2.12
C ASP A 110 -15.86 -6.38 2.05
N ARG A 111 -15.53 -5.76 3.18
CA ARG A 111 -15.31 -4.30 3.27
C ARG A 111 -14.05 -3.90 2.52
N LEU A 112 -13.01 -4.73 2.56
CA LEU A 112 -11.78 -4.50 1.83
C LEU A 112 -12.00 -4.62 0.33
N SER A 113 -12.82 -5.58 -0.12
CA SER A 113 -13.24 -5.69 -1.52
C SER A 113 -13.87 -4.39 -2.02
N GLN A 114 -14.78 -3.81 -1.24
CA GLN A 114 -15.41 -2.51 -1.53
C GLN A 114 -14.39 -1.37 -1.54
N VAL A 115 -13.52 -1.28 -0.52
CA VAL A 115 -12.48 -0.24 -0.46
C VAL A 115 -11.57 -0.27 -1.68
N LEU A 116 -11.19 -1.46 -2.17
CA LEU A 116 -10.33 -1.60 -3.35
C LEU A 116 -11.06 -1.20 -4.64
N GLU A 117 -12.36 -1.48 -4.73
CA GLU A 117 -13.22 -1.05 -5.83
C GLU A 117 -13.40 0.48 -5.81
N ASP A 118 -13.71 1.07 -4.66
CA ASP A 118 -13.95 2.51 -4.51
C ASP A 118 -12.68 3.35 -4.74
N LEU A 119 -11.54 2.90 -4.19
CA LEU A 119 -10.29 3.65 -4.28
C LEU A 119 -9.54 3.39 -5.56
N PHE A 120 -9.59 2.18 -6.13
CA PHE A 120 -8.74 1.83 -7.26
C PHE A 120 -9.52 1.33 -8.48
N GLY A 121 -10.83 1.13 -8.38
CA GLY A 121 -11.63 0.54 -9.45
C GLY A 121 -11.37 -0.96 -9.67
N CYS A 122 -10.71 -1.65 -8.71
CA CYS A 122 -10.46 -3.08 -8.79
C CYS A 122 -11.11 -3.82 -7.64
N ARG A 123 -12.11 -4.62 -7.99
CA ARG A 123 -12.78 -5.50 -7.05
C ARG A 123 -12.04 -6.82 -6.93
N ILE A 124 -11.43 -7.05 -5.78
CA ILE A 124 -10.84 -8.34 -5.42
C ILE A 124 -11.86 -9.13 -4.61
N THR A 125 -12.06 -10.40 -4.94
CA THR A 125 -13.02 -11.22 -4.20
C THR A 125 -12.55 -11.46 -2.75
N PRO A 126 -13.47 -11.55 -1.78
CA PRO A 126 -13.13 -11.89 -0.40
C PRO A 126 -12.35 -13.20 -0.28
N GLY A 127 -12.70 -14.21 -1.11
CA GLY A 127 -11.99 -15.49 -1.15
C GLY A 127 -10.54 -15.36 -1.60
N THR A 128 -10.24 -14.48 -2.56
CA THR A 128 -8.86 -14.18 -2.97
C THR A 128 -8.08 -13.51 -1.84
N ILE A 129 -8.69 -12.57 -1.11
CA ILE A 129 -8.08 -11.91 0.05
C ILE A 129 -7.76 -12.95 1.13
N ALA A 130 -8.73 -13.78 1.51
CA ALA A 130 -8.56 -14.83 2.52
C ALA A 130 -7.46 -15.84 2.14
N ASN A 131 -7.43 -16.30 0.89
CA ASN A 131 -6.40 -17.21 0.41
C ASN A 131 -5.00 -16.56 0.45
N THR A 132 -4.90 -15.30 0.04
CA THR A 132 -3.61 -14.60 0.07
C THR A 132 -3.14 -14.35 1.49
N THR A 133 -4.04 -14.01 2.43
CA THR A 133 -3.73 -13.89 3.85
C THR A 133 -3.17 -15.20 4.42
N LYS A 134 -3.76 -16.36 4.05
CA LYS A 134 -3.22 -17.68 4.45
C LYS A 134 -1.82 -17.94 3.91
N THR A 135 -1.59 -17.67 2.62
CA THR A 135 -0.25 -17.81 2.03
C THR A 135 0.76 -16.88 2.70
N PHE A 136 0.36 -15.64 3.00
CA PHE A 136 1.22 -14.68 3.69
C PHE A 136 1.57 -15.13 5.12
N ALA A 137 0.61 -15.68 5.85
CA ALA A 137 0.85 -16.26 7.16
C ALA A 137 1.91 -17.38 7.11
N GLN A 138 1.83 -18.28 6.14
CA GLN A 138 2.83 -19.34 5.94
C GLN A 138 4.22 -18.78 5.66
N ILE A 139 4.32 -17.72 4.87
CA ILE A 139 5.59 -17.06 4.56
C ILE A 139 6.19 -16.37 5.81
N MET A 140 5.34 -15.83 6.68
CA MET A 140 5.78 -15.14 7.90
C MET A 140 6.12 -16.09 9.06
N GLU A 141 5.72 -17.36 8.99
CA GLU A 141 5.96 -18.36 10.04
C GLU A 141 7.40 -18.42 10.55
N PRO A 142 8.46 -18.38 9.70
CA PRO A 142 9.83 -18.40 10.19
C PRO A 142 10.19 -17.15 11.01
N VAL A 143 9.75 -15.97 10.56
CA VAL A 143 9.99 -14.68 11.23
C VAL A 143 9.31 -14.68 12.60
N VAL A 144 8.07 -15.15 12.63
CA VAL A 144 7.29 -15.29 13.86
C VAL A 144 7.95 -16.26 14.83
N THR A 145 8.43 -17.40 14.34
CA THR A 145 9.17 -18.40 15.12
C THR A 145 10.44 -17.81 15.72
N GLU A 146 11.19 -17.03 14.94
CA GLU A 146 12.40 -16.33 15.38
C GLU A 146 12.08 -15.31 16.48
N ILE A 147 11.09 -14.45 16.28
CA ILE A 147 10.63 -13.47 17.28
C ILE A 147 10.23 -14.20 18.57
N ALA A 148 9.46 -15.28 18.46
CA ALA A 148 9.04 -16.07 19.61
C ALA A 148 10.24 -16.67 20.36
N SER A 149 11.29 -17.10 19.66
CA SER A 149 12.51 -17.63 20.28
C SER A 149 13.26 -16.56 21.10
N VAL A 150 13.34 -15.33 20.59
CA VAL A 150 13.97 -14.19 21.28
C VAL A 150 13.13 -13.77 22.49
N VAL A 151 11.81 -13.68 22.34
CA VAL A 151 10.90 -13.30 23.44
C VAL A 151 10.95 -14.32 24.58
N LYS A 152 11.11 -15.63 24.29
CA LYS A 152 11.19 -16.68 25.31
C LYS A 152 12.34 -16.47 26.30
N ILE A 153 13.51 -16.06 25.79
CA ILE A 153 14.74 -15.86 26.57
C ILE A 153 14.89 -14.45 27.14
N ALA A 154 13.96 -13.53 26.83
CA ALA A 154 14.01 -12.17 27.34
C ALA A 154 13.84 -12.14 28.88
N PRO A 155 14.70 -11.39 29.61
CA PRO A 155 14.66 -11.34 31.07
C PRO A 155 13.41 -10.65 31.61
N VAL A 156 12.82 -9.74 30.83
CA VAL A 156 11.57 -9.04 31.14
C VAL A 156 10.64 -9.16 29.93
N LYS A 157 9.38 -9.52 30.19
CA LYS A 157 8.34 -9.69 29.16
C LYS A 157 7.21 -8.70 29.46
N HIS A 158 6.99 -7.75 28.56
CA HIS A 158 5.85 -6.84 28.64
C HIS A 158 4.72 -7.45 27.81
N LEU A 159 3.80 -8.13 28.49
CA LEU A 159 2.62 -8.73 27.88
C LEU A 159 1.45 -7.76 28.03
N ASP A 160 0.86 -7.37 26.91
CA ASP A 160 -0.39 -6.62 26.89
C ASP A 160 -1.46 -7.55 26.28
N GLU A 161 -2.44 -7.93 27.07
CA GLU A 161 -3.51 -8.81 26.62
C GLU A 161 -4.56 -8.00 25.86
N THR A 162 -4.67 -8.26 24.57
CA THR A 162 -5.78 -7.75 23.76
C THR A 162 -6.72 -8.91 23.43
N GLY A 163 -7.94 -8.87 23.97
CA GLY A 163 -8.96 -9.88 23.66
C GLY A 163 -9.63 -9.63 22.31
N PHE A 164 -9.83 -10.69 21.53
CA PHE A 164 -10.65 -10.66 20.31
C PHE A 164 -11.60 -11.87 20.30
N VAL A 165 -12.85 -11.65 19.90
CA VAL A 165 -13.86 -12.72 19.84
C VAL A 165 -13.71 -13.47 18.52
N THR A 166 -13.15 -14.67 18.55
CA THR A 166 -13.13 -15.59 17.41
C THR A 166 -14.31 -16.55 17.51
N ARG A 167 -14.91 -16.91 16.36
CA ARG A 167 -16.03 -17.90 16.30
C ARG A 167 -15.55 -19.34 16.09
N THR A 168 -14.26 -19.56 15.94
CA THR A 168 -13.66 -20.87 15.64
C THR A 168 -12.53 -21.17 16.62
N ALA A 169 -12.48 -22.41 17.13
CA ALA A 169 -11.44 -22.92 18.02
C ALA A 169 -10.10 -23.21 17.29
N GLU A 170 -9.92 -22.71 16.07
CA GLU A 170 -8.66 -22.78 15.35
C GLU A 170 -7.80 -21.58 15.76
N ARG A 171 -6.71 -21.85 16.49
CA ARG A 171 -5.60 -20.91 16.70
C ARG A 171 -4.95 -20.65 15.34
N SER A 172 -5.56 -19.77 14.57
CA SER A 172 -5.06 -19.33 13.29
C SER A 172 -3.86 -18.42 13.53
N VAL A 173 -2.88 -18.47 12.62
CA VAL A 173 -1.64 -17.66 12.61
C VAL A 173 -1.92 -16.14 12.70
N THR A 174 -3.19 -15.72 12.58
CA THR A 174 -3.69 -14.39 12.98
C THR A 174 -3.27 -13.98 14.39
N ASP A 175 -3.13 -14.92 15.33
CA ASP A 175 -2.71 -14.63 16.72
C ASP A 175 -1.26 -14.10 16.79
N LEU A 176 -0.43 -14.41 15.79
CA LEU A 176 0.98 -13.97 15.72
C LEU A 176 1.15 -12.71 14.86
N LEU A 177 0.18 -12.40 13.99
CA LEU A 177 0.13 -11.17 13.19
C LEU A 177 -0.26 -9.93 14.03
N SER A 178 -0.89 -10.12 15.18
CA SER A 178 -1.13 -9.04 16.17
C SER A 178 0.17 -8.46 16.75
N ILE A 179 1.31 -9.14 16.58
CA ILE A 179 2.66 -8.73 17.02
C ILE A 179 3.40 -7.95 15.90
N LEU A 180 2.77 -7.73 14.73
CA LEU A 180 3.32 -6.92 13.65
C LEU A 180 2.98 -5.40 13.64
N PRO A 181 2.60 -4.70 14.74
CA PRO A 181 2.18 -3.31 14.63
C PRO A 181 3.34 -2.32 14.43
N VAL A 182 4.57 -2.79 14.22
CA VAL A 182 5.77 -1.91 14.12
C VAL A 182 6.26 -1.72 12.67
N LEU A 183 5.70 -2.45 11.70
CA LEU A 183 6.08 -2.28 10.30
C LEU A 183 5.14 -1.30 9.60
N ASN A 184 5.61 -0.06 9.45
CA ASN A 184 5.01 0.88 8.50
C ASN A 184 4.95 0.22 7.10
N ILE A 185 3.90 0.51 6.32
CA ILE A 185 3.63 -0.04 4.99
C ILE A 185 4.87 -0.05 4.10
N THR A 186 5.77 0.93 4.22
CA THR A 186 7.03 0.98 3.46
C THR A 186 8.03 -0.12 3.83
N LYS A 187 8.13 -0.50 5.11
CA LYS A 187 8.95 -1.64 5.55
C LYS A 187 8.28 -2.97 5.20
N PHE A 188 6.95 -3.02 5.31
CA PHE A 188 6.15 -4.18 4.93
C PHE A 188 6.27 -4.50 3.43
N LEU A 189 6.15 -3.49 2.56
CA LEU A 189 6.34 -3.61 1.12
C LEU A 189 7.74 -4.11 0.74
N ARG A 190 8.80 -3.67 1.45
CA ARG A 190 10.18 -4.14 1.22
C ARG A 190 10.41 -5.60 1.62
N ILE A 191 9.67 -6.10 2.60
CA ILE A 191 9.72 -7.52 2.98
C ILE A 191 9.01 -8.33 1.91
N ILE A 192 7.84 -7.87 1.47
CA ILE A 192 7.07 -8.49 0.39
C ILE A 192 7.84 -8.56 -0.93
N GLU A 193 8.54 -7.50 -1.33
CA GLU A 193 9.36 -7.48 -2.56
C GLU A 193 10.55 -8.45 -2.50
N LYS A 194 10.95 -8.92 -1.31
CA LYS A 194 12.02 -9.92 -1.13
C LYS A 194 11.49 -11.36 -1.04
N LEU A 195 10.17 -11.54 -1.05
CA LEU A 195 9.50 -12.83 -0.89
C LEU A 195 8.88 -13.33 -2.22
N ASP A 196 9.13 -12.63 -3.32
CA ASP A 196 8.99 -13.12 -4.71
C ASP A 196 10.35 -13.63 -5.22
#